data_AF-A0A7L4LXG3-F1
#
_entry.id   AF-A0A7L4LXG3-F1
#
_cell.length_a   1.000
_cell.length_b   1.000
_cell.length_c   1.000
_cell.angle_alpha   90.00
_cell.angle_beta   90.00
_cell.angle_gamma   90.00
#
_symmetry.space_group_name_H-M   'P 1'
#
loop_
_entity.id
_entity.type
_entity.pdbx_description
1 polymer ?
#
loop_
_entity_poly.entity_id
_entity_poly.type
_entity_poly.pdbx_seq_one_letter_code
_entity_poly.pdbx_strand_id
1 'polypeptide(L)'
;QSVVAFGCLMSDMWLGEFDRVSPEVFRSALEKRYPAFRSTTQQDAQEFLICVLNELHEALKVRAQLFGRQCVTGAKASRGSVSETSVITQLFEGQLSYEITCLECKATTERPESFTVLSLPVPSKRACSLEDCLKCFFQQDTLTWNNQIHCSWCGTKRDAVVKATITHAPQIVIFHLKRFEWQDKHKGKLSTTIRYPLSNLDLSPYAAPPSRRDAEYSLCAVVNHSGFLDDGHYTAFCKHSITTNWYSFDDEQVTEIPNSAVQADTAYLLFY
;
A
#
# COMPACT_ATOMS: atom_id res chain seq x y z
N GLN A 1 11.18 -17.30 -10.97
CA GLN A 1 12.51 -16.67 -11.03
C GLN A 1 12.56 -15.42 -10.17
N SER A 2 11.60 -14.49 -10.28
CA SER A 2 11.55 -13.24 -9.50
C SER A 2 11.55 -13.44 -7.97
N VAL A 3 10.76 -14.36 -7.40
CA VAL A 3 10.80 -14.67 -5.95
C VAL A 3 12.16 -15.18 -5.47
N VAL A 4 12.86 -15.99 -6.28
CA VAL A 4 14.17 -16.51 -5.91
C VAL A 4 15.20 -15.38 -5.93
N ALA A 5 15.17 -14.54 -6.98
CA ALA A 5 16.03 -13.37 -7.08
C ALA A 5 15.79 -12.37 -5.94
N PHE A 6 14.52 -12.15 -5.55
CA PHE A 6 14.18 -11.33 -4.38
C PHE A 6 14.74 -11.94 -3.09
N GLY A 7 14.57 -13.25 -2.88
CA GLY A 7 15.12 -13.95 -1.72
C GLY A 7 16.65 -13.89 -1.62
N CYS A 8 17.36 -14.03 -2.75
CA CYS A 8 18.81 -13.83 -2.83
C CYS A 8 19.19 -12.41 -2.45
N LEU A 9 18.57 -11.40 -3.07
CA LEU A 9 18.83 -9.98 -2.77
C LEU A 9 18.61 -9.67 -1.28
N MET A 10 17.51 -10.16 -0.69
CA MET A 10 17.26 -10.00 0.74
C MET A 10 18.32 -10.72 1.59
N SER A 11 18.78 -11.91 1.20
CA SER A 11 19.84 -12.61 1.93
C SER A 11 21.14 -11.81 1.92
N ASP A 12 21.55 -11.34 0.74
CA ASP A 12 22.78 -10.55 0.57
C ASP A 12 22.73 -9.24 1.37
N MET A 13 21.57 -8.58 1.44
CA MET A 13 21.38 -7.35 2.22
C MET A 13 21.39 -7.57 3.74
N TRP A 14 20.91 -8.72 4.23
CA TRP A 14 20.70 -8.96 5.66
C TRP A 14 21.81 -9.75 6.35
N LEU A 15 22.66 -10.46 5.60
CA LEU A 15 23.77 -11.23 6.17
C LEU A 15 24.94 -10.35 6.64
N GLY A 16 25.01 -9.08 6.21
CA GLY A 16 26.05 -8.15 6.62
C GLY A 16 27.44 -8.44 6.01
N GLU A 17 27.49 -9.28 4.96
CA GLU A 17 28.74 -9.60 4.25
C GLU A 17 29.18 -8.48 3.30
N PHE A 18 28.25 -7.61 2.89
CA PHE A 18 28.47 -6.55 1.92
C PHE A 18 27.98 -5.21 2.45
N ASP A 19 28.76 -4.15 2.21
CA ASP A 19 28.33 -2.77 2.49
C ASP A 19 27.28 -2.27 1.49
N ARG A 20 27.24 -2.86 0.28
CA ARG A 20 26.29 -2.53 -0.79
C ARG A 20 26.00 -3.76 -1.65
N VAL A 21 24.76 -3.87 -2.14
CA VAL A 21 24.31 -4.99 -2.98
C VAL A 21 23.61 -4.47 -4.23
N SER A 22 24.01 -4.98 -5.40
CA SER A 22 23.36 -4.63 -6.67
C SER A 22 22.08 -5.45 -6.87
N PRO A 23 20.92 -4.82 -7.13
CA PRO A 23 19.66 -5.53 -7.36
C PRO A 23 19.49 -6.02 -8.81
N GLU A 24 20.55 -6.03 -9.63
CA GLU A 24 20.47 -6.30 -11.09
C GLU A 24 19.75 -7.61 -11.44
N VAL A 25 20.01 -8.69 -10.68
CA VAL A 25 19.37 -9.99 -10.91
C VAL A 25 17.86 -9.92 -10.64
N PHE A 26 17.47 -9.24 -9.57
CA PHE A 26 16.05 -9.04 -9.23
C PHE A 26 15.37 -8.12 -10.25
N ARG A 27 16.00 -7.00 -10.58
CA ARG A 27 15.54 -6.05 -11.60
C ARG A 27 15.32 -6.75 -12.94
N SER A 28 16.30 -7.50 -13.44
CA SER A 28 16.21 -8.25 -14.70
C SER A 28 15.07 -9.29 -14.68
N ALA A 29 14.85 -9.95 -13.54
CA ALA A 29 13.73 -10.88 -13.40
C ALA A 29 12.37 -10.17 -13.46
N LEU A 30 12.25 -8.99 -12.86
CA LEU A 30 11.02 -8.19 -12.86
C LEU A 30 10.72 -7.58 -14.24
N GLU A 31 11.73 -7.03 -14.92
CA GLU A 31 11.64 -6.42 -16.26
C GLU A 31 11.14 -7.39 -17.35
N LYS A 32 11.44 -8.69 -17.20
CA LYS A 32 10.91 -9.72 -18.10
C LYS A 32 9.40 -9.80 -18.03
N ARG A 33 8.83 -9.58 -16.84
CA ARG A 33 7.40 -9.71 -16.55
C ARG A 33 6.62 -8.42 -16.73
N TYR A 34 7.23 -7.29 -16.38
CA TYR A 34 6.65 -5.96 -16.51
C TYR A 34 7.51 -5.11 -17.45
N PRO A 35 7.17 -5.06 -18.75
CA PRO A 35 7.93 -4.32 -19.75
C PRO A 35 8.05 -2.82 -19.44
N ALA A 36 7.13 -2.25 -18.65
CA ALA A 36 7.16 -0.86 -18.21
C ALA A 36 8.46 -0.50 -17.46
N PHE A 37 9.06 -1.46 -16.74
CA PHE A 37 10.30 -1.24 -15.98
C PHE A 37 11.59 -1.48 -16.80
N ARG A 38 11.49 -1.88 -18.08
CA ARG A 38 12.68 -2.10 -18.94
C ARG A 38 13.38 -0.82 -19.33
N SER A 39 12.65 0.29 -19.37
CA SER A 39 13.25 1.58 -19.70
C SER A 39 14.13 2.05 -18.56
N THR A 40 15.15 2.82 -18.89
CA THR A 40 15.95 3.57 -17.92
C THR A 40 15.26 4.88 -17.51
N THR A 41 13.96 5.01 -17.77
CA THR A 41 13.16 6.17 -17.34
C THR A 41 12.78 5.99 -15.89
N GLN A 42 12.55 7.10 -15.21
CA GLN A 42 11.99 7.08 -13.86
C GLN A 42 10.58 6.50 -13.86
N GLN A 43 10.21 5.91 -12.73
CA GLN A 43 8.97 5.15 -12.54
C GLN A 43 8.36 5.50 -11.19
N ASP A 44 7.07 5.26 -11.04
CA ASP A 44 6.38 5.48 -9.78
C ASP A 44 6.68 4.34 -8.78
N ALA A 45 7.19 4.70 -7.60
CA ALA A 45 7.52 3.72 -6.56
C ALA A 45 6.28 2.95 -6.05
N GLN A 46 5.08 3.55 -6.12
CA GLN A 46 3.83 2.90 -5.74
C GLN A 46 3.44 1.81 -6.75
N GLU A 47 3.56 2.10 -8.05
CA GLU A 47 3.29 1.11 -9.11
C GLU A 47 4.29 -0.04 -9.05
N PHE A 48 5.58 0.28 -8.85
CA PHE A 48 6.63 -0.72 -8.66
C PHE A 48 6.34 -1.63 -7.46
N LEU A 49 5.98 -1.05 -6.31
CA LEU A 49 5.64 -1.81 -5.10
C LEU A 49 4.49 -2.78 -5.34
N ILE A 50 3.39 -2.33 -5.97
CA ILE A 50 2.25 -3.19 -6.26
C ILE A 50 2.66 -4.35 -7.18
N CYS A 51 3.46 -4.08 -8.21
CA CYS A 51 3.96 -5.12 -9.10
C CYS A 51 4.81 -6.16 -8.35
N VAL A 52 5.71 -5.71 -7.47
CA VAL A 52 6.53 -6.61 -6.65
C VAL A 52 5.68 -7.44 -5.70
N LEU A 53 4.76 -6.83 -4.95
CA LEU A 53 3.87 -7.55 -4.02
C LEU A 53 3.02 -8.59 -4.74
N ASN A 54 2.47 -8.27 -5.92
CA ASN A 54 1.69 -9.20 -6.72
C ASN A 54 2.53 -10.39 -7.21
N GLU A 55 3.75 -10.16 -7.71
CA GLU A 55 4.63 -11.26 -8.14
C GLU A 55 5.06 -12.15 -6.98
N LEU A 56 5.39 -11.57 -5.82
CA LEU A 56 5.68 -12.33 -4.61
C LEU A 56 4.46 -13.13 -4.17
N HIS A 57 3.28 -12.53 -4.22
CA HIS A 57 2.03 -13.17 -3.85
C HIS A 57 1.76 -14.40 -4.72
N GLU A 58 1.71 -14.22 -6.04
CA GLU A 58 1.44 -15.31 -7.00
C GLU A 58 2.44 -16.46 -6.89
N ALA A 59 3.73 -16.13 -6.78
CA ALA A 59 4.76 -17.15 -6.67
C ALA A 59 4.77 -17.88 -5.31
N LEU A 60 4.24 -17.27 -4.24
CA LEU A 60 4.17 -17.87 -2.90
C LEU A 60 2.82 -18.55 -2.61
N LYS A 61 1.73 -18.25 -3.34
CA LYS A 61 0.44 -18.98 -3.30
C LYS A 61 0.64 -20.48 -3.47
N VAL A 62 1.43 -20.87 -4.48
CA VAL A 62 1.61 -22.27 -4.91
C VAL A 62 2.46 -23.08 -3.92
N ARG A 63 3.39 -22.45 -3.20
CA ARG A 63 4.29 -23.15 -2.27
C ARG A 63 3.58 -23.56 -0.97
N ALA A 64 2.65 -22.75 -0.46
CA ALA A 64 1.85 -23.12 0.72
C ALA A 64 1.08 -24.44 0.51
N GLN A 65 0.64 -24.72 -0.72
CA GLN A 65 -0.10 -25.93 -1.07
C GLN A 65 0.78 -27.19 -1.18
N LEU A 66 2.03 -27.03 -1.63
CA LEU A 66 2.97 -28.15 -1.74
C LEU A 66 3.49 -28.59 -0.37
N PHE A 67 3.75 -27.65 0.55
CA PHE A 67 4.16 -27.95 1.92
C PHE A 67 2.98 -28.33 2.83
N GLY A 68 1.76 -27.85 2.56
CA GLY A 68 0.54 -28.21 3.30
C GLY A 68 -0.01 -29.62 2.99
N ARG A 69 0.54 -30.32 1.99
CA ARG A 69 0.09 -31.67 1.58
C ARG A 69 0.81 -32.83 2.27
N GLN A 70 1.76 -32.57 3.17
CA GLN A 70 2.56 -33.64 3.78
C GLN A 70 2.00 -34.25 5.06
N CYS A 71 0.84 -33.79 5.55
CA CYS A 71 0.12 -34.44 6.66
C CYS A 71 -1.38 -34.41 6.37
N VAL A 72 -1.95 -35.47 5.78
CA VAL A 72 -3.23 -36.12 6.16
C VAL A 72 -3.39 -37.34 5.23
N THR A 73 -3.08 -38.53 5.74
CA THR A 73 -3.57 -39.77 5.16
C THR A 73 -5.07 -39.88 5.46
N GLY A 74 -5.91 -39.79 4.42
CA GLY A 74 -7.28 -40.29 4.45
C GLY A 74 -8.35 -39.32 4.92
N ALA A 75 -8.81 -38.43 4.04
CA ALA A 75 -10.21 -37.96 4.05
C ALA A 75 -10.59 -37.43 2.66
N LYS A 76 -11.85 -37.69 2.28
CA LYS A 76 -12.47 -37.48 0.97
C LYS A 76 -12.15 -36.10 0.37
N ALA A 77 -11.76 -36.11 -0.90
CA ALA A 77 -11.58 -34.92 -1.73
C ALA A 77 -12.89 -34.13 -1.86
N SER A 78 -13.11 -33.16 -0.99
CA SER A 78 -13.90 -31.99 -1.36
C SER A 78 -13.12 -31.25 -2.44
N ARG A 79 -13.81 -30.83 -3.51
CA ARG A 79 -13.29 -29.82 -4.45
C ARG A 79 -13.18 -28.51 -3.68
N GLY A 80 -12.15 -28.41 -2.85
CA GLY A 80 -11.87 -27.25 -2.01
C GLY A 80 -11.49 -26.08 -2.90
N SER A 81 -12.21 -24.97 -2.71
CA SER A 81 -11.77 -23.64 -3.12
C SER A 81 -10.27 -23.50 -2.82
N VAL A 82 -9.50 -23.24 -3.86
CA VAL A 82 -8.06 -22.99 -3.76
C VAL A 82 -7.90 -21.80 -2.83
N SER A 83 -7.23 -21.98 -1.67
CA SER A 83 -6.90 -20.86 -0.79
C SER A 83 -5.97 -19.93 -1.57
N GLU A 84 -6.46 -18.73 -1.90
CA GLU A 84 -5.71 -17.70 -2.64
C GLU A 84 -4.71 -16.96 -1.76
N THR A 85 -4.39 -17.46 -0.57
CA THR A 85 -3.59 -16.76 0.43
C THR A 85 -2.09 -17.02 0.25
N SER A 86 -1.28 -16.02 0.60
CA SER A 86 0.17 -16.17 0.77
C SER A 86 0.66 -15.32 1.94
N VAL A 87 1.96 -15.37 2.26
CA VAL A 87 2.54 -14.46 3.26
C VAL A 87 2.29 -12.98 2.90
N ILE A 88 2.17 -12.64 1.62
CA ILE A 88 1.89 -11.28 1.19
C ILE A 88 0.49 -10.85 1.62
N THR A 89 -0.54 -11.68 1.42
CA THR A 89 -1.90 -11.31 1.86
C THR A 89 -2.05 -11.36 3.37
N GLN A 90 -1.31 -12.26 4.05
CA GLN A 90 -1.30 -12.29 5.51
C GLN A 90 -0.70 -11.01 6.12
N LEU A 91 0.34 -10.45 5.49
CA LEU A 91 1.02 -9.26 5.99
C LEU A 91 0.34 -7.96 5.55
N PHE A 92 0.03 -7.82 4.26
CA PHE A 92 -0.29 -6.53 3.65
C PHE A 92 -1.75 -6.37 3.22
N GLU A 93 -2.55 -7.45 3.13
CA GLU A 93 -3.91 -7.35 2.63
C GLU A 93 -4.89 -6.91 3.74
N GLY A 94 -5.48 -5.74 3.54
CA GLY A 94 -6.64 -5.26 4.29
C GLY A 94 -7.91 -5.39 3.46
N GLN A 95 -9.05 -5.22 4.12
CA GLN A 95 -10.36 -5.14 3.47
C GLN A 95 -11.10 -3.87 3.88
N LEU A 96 -11.65 -3.19 2.89
CA LEU A 96 -12.63 -2.13 3.03
C LEU A 96 -14.03 -2.71 2.73
N SER A 97 -15.05 -2.13 3.36
CA SER A 97 -16.43 -2.21 2.88
C SER A 97 -16.90 -0.81 2.51
N TYR A 98 -17.34 -0.65 1.26
CA TYR A 98 -18.01 0.54 0.77
C TYR A 98 -19.51 0.39 0.94
N GLU A 99 -20.07 1.13 1.90
CA GLU A 99 -21.51 1.27 2.05
C GLU A 99 -22.01 2.30 1.05
N ILE A 100 -22.92 1.89 0.17
CA ILE A 100 -23.46 2.69 -0.92
C ILE A 100 -24.96 2.82 -0.74
N THR A 101 -25.43 4.02 -0.40
CA THR A 101 -26.85 4.30 -0.15
C THR A 101 -27.44 5.17 -1.25
N CYS A 102 -28.45 4.66 -1.97
CA CYS A 102 -29.16 5.42 -2.99
C CYS A 102 -29.96 6.57 -2.34
N LEU A 103 -29.82 7.80 -2.84
CA LEU A 103 -30.53 8.94 -2.27
C LEU A 103 -32.02 9.00 -2.61
N GLU A 104 -32.46 8.26 -3.63
CA GLU A 104 -33.87 8.18 -4.04
C GLU A 104 -34.63 7.11 -3.23
N CYS A 105 -34.30 5.83 -3.43
CA CYS A 105 -35.02 4.71 -2.81
C CYS A 105 -34.51 4.32 -1.42
N LYS A 106 -33.42 4.93 -0.94
CA LYS A 106 -32.77 4.64 0.35
C LYS A 106 -32.22 3.22 0.52
N ALA A 107 -32.23 2.41 -0.53
CA ALA A 107 -31.61 1.09 -0.49
C ALA A 107 -30.08 1.22 -0.41
N THR A 108 -29.49 0.35 0.42
CA THR A 108 -28.07 0.33 0.72
C THR A 108 -27.45 -0.97 0.25
N THR A 109 -26.28 -0.88 -0.39
CA THR A 109 -25.47 -2.01 -0.82
C THR A 109 -24.09 -1.91 -0.20
N GLU A 110 -23.56 -3.00 0.31
CA GLU A 110 -22.17 -3.10 0.73
C GLU A 110 -21.32 -3.69 -0.41
N ARG A 111 -20.14 -3.10 -0.63
CA ARG A 111 -19.16 -3.61 -1.59
C ARG A 111 -17.82 -3.82 -0.89
N PRO A 112 -17.42 -5.07 -0.61
CA PRO A 112 -16.09 -5.34 -0.08
C PRO A 112 -15.02 -5.12 -1.16
N GLU A 113 -13.89 -4.56 -0.77
CA GLU A 113 -12.72 -4.33 -1.62
C GLU A 113 -11.45 -4.65 -0.83
N SER A 114 -10.56 -5.46 -1.41
CA SER A 114 -9.26 -5.78 -0.81
C SER A 114 -8.22 -4.76 -1.26
N PHE A 115 -7.27 -4.43 -0.38
CA PHE A 115 -6.19 -3.50 -0.68
C PHE A 115 -4.87 -3.97 -0.08
N THR A 116 -3.75 -3.65 -0.74
CA THR A 116 -2.39 -3.75 -0.18
C THR A 116 -1.78 -2.39 0.11
N VAL A 117 -2.27 -1.34 -0.58
CA VAL A 117 -1.84 0.05 -0.42
C VAL A 117 -3.07 0.95 -0.41
N LEU A 118 -3.23 1.77 0.63
CA LEU A 118 -4.26 2.80 0.70
C LEU A 118 -3.74 4.11 0.13
N SER A 119 -4.29 4.53 -1.00
CA SER A 119 -3.92 5.78 -1.64
C SER A 119 -4.77 6.94 -1.13
N LEU A 120 -4.21 7.72 -0.21
CA LEU A 120 -4.89 8.80 0.51
C LEU A 120 -4.85 10.13 -0.27
N PRO A 121 -5.97 10.86 -0.36
CA PRO A 121 -5.99 12.22 -0.88
C PRO A 121 -5.23 13.16 0.06
N VAL A 122 -4.67 14.23 -0.51
CA VAL A 122 -4.02 15.30 0.26
C VAL A 122 -4.96 16.51 0.29
N PRO A 123 -5.68 16.75 1.41
CA PRO A 123 -6.80 17.70 1.45
C PRO A 123 -6.38 19.18 1.47
N SER A 124 -5.09 19.47 1.63
CA SER A 124 -4.55 20.82 1.77
C SER A 124 -3.37 21.00 0.84
N LYS A 125 -3.27 22.16 0.18
CA LYS A 125 -2.10 22.49 -0.66
C LYS A 125 -0.86 22.87 0.15
N ARG A 126 -1.04 23.38 1.37
CA ARG A 126 0.07 23.93 2.20
C ARG A 126 0.58 22.93 3.22
N ALA A 127 -0.27 22.57 4.18
CA ALA A 127 0.07 21.62 5.23
C ALA A 127 -1.19 20.88 5.71
N CYS A 128 -1.03 19.62 6.10
CA CYS A 128 -2.03 18.81 6.78
C CYS A 128 -1.37 17.69 7.59
N SER A 129 -2.16 16.89 8.29
CA SER A 129 -1.72 15.68 8.98
C SER A 129 -2.16 14.42 8.24
N LEU A 130 -1.52 13.28 8.52
CA LEU A 130 -1.96 11.97 8.02
C LEU A 130 -3.40 11.68 8.47
N GLU A 131 -3.77 12.12 9.67
CA GLU A 131 -5.12 12.03 10.19
C GLU A 131 -6.12 12.85 9.35
N ASP A 132 -5.73 14.01 8.81
CA ASP A 132 -6.58 14.76 7.89
C ASP A 132 -6.76 14.04 6.56
N CYS A 133 -5.70 13.40 6.04
CA CYS A 133 -5.76 12.57 4.84
C CYS A 133 -6.68 11.36 5.03
N LEU A 134 -6.57 10.68 6.19
CA LEU A 134 -7.45 9.57 6.58
C LEU A 134 -8.90 10.02 6.74
N LYS A 135 -9.14 11.14 7.45
CA LYS A 135 -10.49 11.73 7.57
C LYS A 135 -11.07 12.02 6.21
N CYS A 136 -10.30 12.60 5.29
CA CYS A 136 -10.76 12.90 3.93
C CYS A 136 -11.09 11.61 3.15
N PHE A 137 -10.29 10.55 3.29
CA PHE A 137 -10.55 9.26 2.63
C PHE A 137 -11.80 8.55 3.17
N PHE A 138 -11.98 8.52 4.49
CA PHE A 138 -13.11 7.84 5.14
C PHE A 138 -14.35 8.72 5.31
N GLN A 139 -14.28 9.98 4.87
CA GLN A 139 -15.42 10.87 4.86
C GLN A 139 -16.48 10.32 3.91
N GLN A 140 -17.73 10.40 4.35
CA GLN A 140 -18.86 10.11 3.51
C GLN A 140 -18.89 11.07 2.31
N ASP A 141 -18.88 10.53 1.10
CA ASP A 141 -18.95 11.28 -0.15
C ASP A 141 -20.32 11.13 -0.81
N THR A 142 -20.73 12.14 -1.60
CA THR A 142 -21.98 12.11 -2.37
C THR A 142 -21.67 12.10 -3.85
N LEU A 143 -21.94 10.96 -4.48
CA LEU A 143 -21.80 10.76 -5.91
C LEU A 143 -22.99 11.39 -6.63
N THR A 144 -22.74 12.50 -7.32
CA THR A 144 -23.74 13.27 -8.08
C THR A 144 -23.29 13.49 -9.52
N TRP A 145 -24.20 13.96 -10.37
CA TRP A 145 -23.91 14.33 -11.77
C TRP A 145 -23.23 13.21 -12.56
N ASN A 146 -21.99 13.44 -13.00
CA ASN A 146 -21.23 12.49 -13.82
C ASN A 146 -20.78 11.23 -13.04
N ASN A 147 -20.83 11.28 -11.70
CA ASN A 147 -20.42 10.18 -10.83
C ASN A 147 -21.60 9.32 -10.35
N GLN A 148 -22.82 9.57 -10.84
CA GLN A 148 -24.00 8.77 -10.48
C GLN A 148 -23.79 7.28 -10.75
N ILE A 149 -24.26 6.46 -9.81
CA ILE A 149 -24.16 5.01 -9.88
C ILE A 149 -25.49 4.38 -10.28
N HIS A 150 -25.44 3.22 -10.92
CA HIS A 150 -26.65 2.47 -11.24
C HIS A 150 -27.25 1.82 -9.98
N CYS A 151 -28.47 2.20 -9.63
CA CYS A 151 -29.23 1.62 -8.53
C CYS A 151 -30.09 0.45 -9.04
N SER A 152 -29.82 -0.77 -8.57
CA SER A 152 -30.54 -1.97 -8.99
C SER A 152 -32.03 -1.95 -8.66
N TRP A 153 -32.43 -1.24 -7.59
CA TRP A 153 -33.84 -1.10 -7.21
C TRP A 153 -34.58 -0.04 -8.03
N CYS A 154 -33.91 1.05 -8.42
CA CYS A 154 -34.50 2.07 -9.28
C CYS A 154 -34.43 1.73 -10.78
N GLY A 155 -33.53 0.82 -11.17
CA GLY A 155 -33.26 0.47 -12.56
C GLY A 155 -32.61 1.59 -13.39
N THR A 156 -31.96 2.57 -12.74
CA THR A 156 -31.34 3.72 -13.42
C THR A 156 -30.20 4.33 -12.58
N LYS A 157 -29.45 5.26 -13.19
CA LYS A 157 -28.42 6.05 -12.50
C LYS A 157 -29.06 6.99 -11.48
N ARG A 158 -28.53 6.99 -10.26
CA ARG A 158 -29.00 7.80 -9.14
C ARG A 158 -27.85 8.41 -8.38
N ASP A 159 -28.13 9.54 -7.75
CA ASP A 159 -27.24 10.07 -6.73
C ASP A 159 -27.18 9.08 -5.56
N ALA A 160 -26.00 8.92 -5.01
CA ALA A 160 -25.76 7.99 -3.92
C ALA A 160 -24.73 8.56 -2.95
N VAL A 161 -24.87 8.16 -1.71
CA VAL A 161 -23.89 8.40 -0.66
C VAL A 161 -22.99 7.18 -0.55
N VAL A 162 -21.68 7.38 -0.48
CA VAL A 162 -20.69 6.31 -0.32
C VAL A 162 -19.83 6.58 0.91
N LYS A 163 -19.60 5.54 1.69
CA LYS A 163 -18.72 5.58 2.86
C LYS A 163 -17.86 4.33 2.92
N ALA A 164 -16.55 4.51 3.07
CA ALA A 164 -15.61 3.42 3.29
C ALA A 164 -15.50 3.09 4.78
N THR A 165 -15.25 1.83 5.13
CA THR A 165 -14.91 1.39 6.49
C THR A 165 -13.96 0.21 6.41
N ILE A 166 -12.94 0.16 7.27
CA ILE A 166 -12.01 -0.97 7.37
C ILE A 166 -12.74 -2.14 8.04
N THR A 167 -12.92 -3.24 7.33
CA THR A 167 -13.50 -4.49 7.87
C THR A 167 -12.43 -5.49 8.29
N HIS A 168 -11.24 -5.40 7.70
CA HIS A 168 -10.05 -6.15 8.08
C HIS A 168 -8.82 -5.25 7.96
N ALA A 169 -8.14 -5.00 9.07
CA ALA A 169 -6.91 -4.21 9.09
C ALA A 169 -5.71 -5.15 8.80
N PRO A 170 -4.77 -4.77 7.90
CA PRO A 170 -3.60 -5.60 7.62
C PRO A 170 -2.59 -5.56 8.76
N GLN A 171 -1.67 -6.52 8.82
CA GLN A 171 -0.59 -6.48 9.82
C GLN A 171 0.41 -5.34 9.54
N ILE A 172 0.66 -5.04 8.26
CA ILE A 172 1.46 -3.91 7.80
C ILE A 172 0.57 -3.09 6.87
N VAL A 173 0.32 -1.83 7.22
CA VAL A 173 -0.47 -0.92 6.40
C VAL A 173 0.45 0.02 5.63
N ILE A 174 0.18 0.16 4.34
CA ILE A 174 0.97 1.03 3.46
C ILE A 174 0.07 2.17 3.00
N PHE A 175 0.46 3.41 3.34
CA PHE A 175 -0.21 4.60 2.83
C PHE A 175 0.59 5.21 1.69
N HIS A 176 -0.08 5.38 0.56
CA HIS A 176 0.41 6.21 -0.54
C HIS A 176 -0.23 7.59 -0.46
N LEU A 177 0.59 8.64 -0.44
CA LEU A 177 0.12 10.02 -0.43
C LEU A 177 -0.03 10.50 -1.88
N LYS A 178 -1.28 10.72 -2.33
CA LYS A 178 -1.60 11.14 -3.72
C LYS A 178 -1.11 12.56 -4.02
N ARG A 179 0.21 12.72 -4.19
CA ARG A 179 0.87 14.01 -4.43
C ARG A 179 0.85 14.41 -5.89
N PHE A 180 0.71 13.48 -6.82
CA PHE A 180 0.70 13.79 -8.24
C PHE A 180 -0.71 14.14 -8.70
N GLU A 181 -0.85 15.34 -9.24
CA GLU A 181 -2.10 15.85 -9.80
C GLU A 181 -2.00 15.89 -11.32
N TRP A 182 -3.04 15.39 -11.98
CA TRP A 182 -3.23 15.58 -13.42
C TRP A 182 -4.35 16.60 -13.64
N GLN A 183 -3.99 17.83 -14.01
CA GLN A 183 -4.97 18.83 -14.45
C GLN A 183 -4.71 19.20 -15.91
N ASP A 184 -5.62 18.77 -16.78
CA ASP A 184 -5.59 18.95 -18.24
C ASP A 184 -4.25 18.57 -18.89
N LYS A 185 -3.36 19.55 -19.08
CA LYS A 185 -2.04 19.44 -19.75
C LYS A 185 -0.86 19.61 -18.79
N HIS A 186 -1.10 19.91 -17.51
CA HIS A 186 -0.04 20.16 -16.54
C HIS A 186 0.01 19.01 -15.53
N LYS A 187 1.16 18.35 -15.48
CA LYS A 187 1.51 17.44 -14.39
C LYS A 187 2.02 18.27 -13.22
N GLY A 188 1.39 18.14 -12.06
CA GLY A 188 1.78 18.84 -10.84
C GLY A 188 2.20 17.85 -9.76
N LYS A 189 3.09 18.28 -8.85
CA LYS A 189 3.38 17.56 -7.61
C LYS A 189 3.08 18.47 -6.43
N LEU A 190 2.24 18.00 -5.52
CA LEU A 190 1.94 18.65 -4.26
C LEU A 190 3.15 18.59 -3.33
N SER A 191 3.73 19.75 -3.06
CA SER A 191 4.80 19.97 -2.07
C SER A 191 4.25 20.18 -0.64
N THR A 192 3.02 19.72 -0.38
CA THR A 192 2.35 19.86 0.92
C THR A 192 3.16 19.19 2.03
N THR A 193 3.38 19.91 3.13
CA THR A 193 3.91 19.33 4.37
C THR A 193 2.84 18.43 5.01
N ILE A 194 3.12 17.14 5.12
CA ILE A 194 2.20 16.17 5.74
C ILE A 194 2.85 15.65 7.01
N ARG A 195 2.29 15.99 8.17
CA ARG A 195 2.74 15.46 9.46
C ARG A 195 2.20 14.05 9.67
N TYR A 196 3.02 13.11 10.12
CA TYR A 196 2.60 11.73 10.36
C TYR A 196 3.24 11.21 11.65
N PRO A 197 2.49 10.45 12.48
CA PRO A 197 2.98 9.96 13.76
C PRO A 197 4.01 8.84 13.57
N LEU A 198 5.15 8.90 14.26
CA LEU A 198 6.15 7.82 14.23
C LEU A 198 5.67 6.55 14.97
N SER A 199 4.71 6.69 15.88
CA SER A 199 4.13 5.62 16.70
C SER A 199 2.69 5.96 17.08
N ASN A 200 1.93 4.94 17.50
CA ASN A 200 0.56 5.09 18.01
C ASN A 200 -0.42 5.69 16.99
N LEU A 201 -0.27 5.34 15.70
CA LEU A 201 -1.27 5.66 14.69
C LEU A 201 -2.51 4.81 14.94
N ASP A 202 -3.63 5.45 15.30
CA ASP A 202 -4.90 4.76 15.58
C ASP A 202 -5.85 4.79 14.38
N LEU A 203 -6.10 3.62 13.78
CA LEU A 203 -7.10 3.43 12.71
C LEU A 203 -8.46 2.94 13.23
N SER A 204 -8.62 2.73 14.53
CA SER A 204 -9.89 2.29 15.13
C SER A 204 -11.10 3.17 14.81
N PRO A 205 -10.98 4.51 14.60
CA PRO A 205 -12.13 5.34 14.20
C PRO A 205 -12.70 4.98 12.82
N TYR A 206 -11.89 4.37 11.97
CA TYR A 206 -12.25 4.01 10.59
C TYR A 206 -12.56 2.51 10.43
N ALA A 207 -12.42 1.72 11.51
CA ALA A 207 -12.60 0.28 11.49
C ALA A 207 -13.94 -0.17 12.09
N ALA A 208 -14.51 -1.22 11.51
CA ALA A 208 -15.63 -1.96 12.09
C ALA A 208 -15.14 -2.96 13.15
N PRO A 209 -15.93 -3.28 14.19
CA PRO A 209 -15.64 -4.43 15.06
C PRO A 209 -15.61 -5.74 14.24
N PRO A 210 -14.66 -6.66 14.47
CA PRO A 210 -13.69 -6.70 15.57
C PRO A 210 -12.36 -5.96 15.33
N SER A 211 -12.05 -5.54 14.09
CA SER A 211 -10.75 -4.97 13.71
C SER A 211 -10.32 -3.72 14.48
N ARG A 212 -11.25 -3.04 15.17
CA ARG A 212 -10.93 -1.91 16.07
C ARG A 212 -9.87 -2.22 17.12
N ARG A 213 -9.71 -3.48 17.55
CA ARG A 213 -8.80 -3.86 18.64
C ARG A 213 -7.33 -3.98 18.21
N ASP A 214 -7.08 -4.15 16.92
CA ASP A 214 -5.76 -4.46 16.37
C ASP A 214 -5.31 -3.39 15.36
N ALA A 215 -5.74 -2.15 15.56
CA ALA A 215 -5.64 -1.05 14.59
C ALA A 215 -4.66 0.06 15.01
N GLU A 216 -3.71 -0.24 15.90
CA GLU A 216 -2.65 0.69 16.32
C GLU A 216 -1.33 0.33 15.63
N TYR A 217 -0.69 1.30 14.98
CA TYR A 217 0.51 1.07 14.16
C TYR A 217 1.69 1.99 14.54
N SER A 218 2.89 1.55 14.20
CA SER A 218 4.12 2.33 14.35
C SER A 218 4.90 2.35 13.05
N LEU A 219 5.35 3.54 12.66
CA LEU A 219 6.05 3.74 11.40
C LEU A 219 7.36 2.93 11.39
N CYS A 220 7.56 2.13 10.35
CA CYS A 220 8.77 1.33 10.15
C CYS A 220 9.58 1.76 8.93
N ALA A 221 8.96 2.34 7.91
CA ALA A 221 9.67 2.89 6.76
C ALA A 221 8.91 4.05 6.08
N VAL A 222 9.67 4.90 5.39
CA VAL A 222 9.17 5.99 4.54
C VAL A 222 9.89 5.91 3.20
N VAL A 223 9.15 5.93 2.09
CA VAL A 223 9.72 6.20 0.78
C VAL A 223 9.51 7.68 0.50
N ASN A 224 10.61 8.39 0.24
CA ASN A 224 10.63 9.81 -0.08
C ASN A 224 10.78 10.00 -1.58
N HIS A 225 10.22 11.08 -2.11
CA HIS A 225 10.41 11.50 -3.48
C HIS A 225 10.73 12.99 -3.54
N SER A 226 11.87 13.35 -4.12
CA SER A 226 12.23 14.73 -4.47
C SER A 226 12.11 14.95 -5.99
N GLY A 227 11.98 16.20 -6.45
CA GLY A 227 11.77 16.50 -7.89
C GLY A 227 10.35 16.26 -8.41
N PHE A 228 10.20 16.09 -9.71
CA PHE A 228 8.95 15.95 -10.47
C PHE A 228 8.67 14.50 -10.89
N LEU A 229 7.49 14.23 -11.45
CA LEU A 229 7.08 12.87 -11.85
C LEU A 229 8.03 12.23 -12.88
N ASP A 230 8.47 13.00 -13.87
CA ASP A 230 9.32 12.51 -14.96
C ASP A 230 10.83 12.80 -14.71
N ASP A 231 11.15 13.50 -13.62
CA ASP A 231 12.52 13.87 -13.22
C ASP A 231 12.62 14.21 -11.72
N GLY A 232 12.90 13.19 -10.91
CA GLY A 232 13.01 13.19 -9.47
C GLY A 232 13.92 12.08 -8.94
N HIS A 233 13.96 11.95 -7.62
CA HIS A 233 14.83 11.00 -6.94
C HIS A 233 14.12 10.40 -5.74
N TYR A 234 14.19 9.07 -5.61
CA TYR A 234 13.60 8.33 -4.52
C TYR A 234 14.67 7.92 -3.50
N THR A 235 14.36 8.12 -2.22
CA THR A 235 15.17 7.62 -1.10
C THR A 235 14.27 6.92 -0.09
N ALA A 236 14.85 6.15 0.83
CA ALA A 236 14.07 5.48 1.87
C ALA A 236 14.61 5.79 3.27
N PHE A 237 13.71 6.03 4.22
CA PHE A 237 14.04 6.01 5.63
C PHE A 237 13.52 4.72 6.24
N CYS A 238 14.37 3.92 6.86
CA CYS A 238 13.95 2.66 7.49
C CYS A 238 14.40 2.61 8.94
N LYS A 239 13.51 2.13 9.80
CA LYS A 239 13.79 1.88 11.21
C LYS A 239 14.41 0.49 11.36
N HIS A 240 15.61 0.42 11.93
CA HIS A 240 16.27 -0.84 12.19
C HIS A 240 15.54 -1.59 13.32
N SER A 241 15.14 -2.84 13.08
CA SER A 241 14.27 -3.59 13.99
C SER A 241 14.88 -3.86 15.37
N ILE A 242 16.21 -4.06 15.43
CA ILE A 242 16.94 -4.34 16.69
C ILE A 242 17.33 -3.06 17.44
N THR A 243 18.08 -2.15 16.80
CA THR A 243 18.59 -0.93 17.46
C THR A 243 17.52 0.14 17.62
N THR A 244 16.43 0.06 16.86
CA THR A 244 15.35 1.06 16.78
C THR A 244 15.76 2.42 16.22
N ASN A 245 16.99 2.54 15.72
CA ASN A 245 17.52 3.74 15.06
C ASN A 245 16.99 3.84 13.63
N TRP A 246 16.94 5.06 13.11
CA TRP A 246 16.54 5.32 11.73
C TRP A 246 17.75 5.51 10.84
N TYR A 247 17.64 5.01 9.61
CA TYR A 247 18.66 5.16 8.59
C TYR A 247 18.04 5.69 7.30
N SER A 248 18.74 6.62 6.65
CA SER A 248 18.48 7.05 5.29
C SER A 248 19.27 6.20 4.31
N PHE A 249 18.56 5.61 3.36
CA PHE A 249 19.07 4.85 2.23
C PHE A 249 18.88 5.70 0.97
N ASP A 250 20.01 6.22 0.47
CA ASP A 250 20.11 6.99 -0.76
C ASP A 250 21.03 6.24 -1.72
N ASP A 251 20.43 5.38 -2.54
CA ASP A 251 21.11 4.37 -3.36
C ASP A 251 22.12 3.54 -2.56
N GLU A 252 23.42 3.74 -2.80
CA GLU A 252 24.51 3.03 -2.12
C GLU A 252 24.94 3.67 -0.79
N GLN A 253 24.41 4.84 -0.45
CA GLN A 253 24.75 5.57 0.77
C GLN A 253 23.74 5.28 1.86
N VAL A 254 24.23 4.78 2.99
CA VAL A 254 23.44 4.53 4.20
C VAL A 254 23.95 5.42 5.31
N THR A 255 23.07 6.22 5.89
CA THR A 255 23.42 7.16 6.97
C THR A 255 22.40 7.08 8.10
N GLU A 256 22.86 7.07 9.34
CA GLU A 256 21.96 7.16 10.50
C GLU A 256 21.35 8.55 10.59
N ILE A 257 20.04 8.62 10.84
CA ILE A 257 19.30 9.88 10.96
C ILE A 257 18.53 9.93 12.30
N PRO A 258 18.39 11.13 12.92
CA PRO A 258 17.58 11.28 14.12
C PRO A 258 16.08 11.16 13.79
N ASN A 259 15.27 10.76 14.79
CA ASN A 259 13.79 10.71 14.68
C ASN A 259 13.18 12.00 14.11
N SER A 260 13.74 13.16 14.44
CA SER A 260 13.27 14.47 13.95
C SER A 260 13.44 14.66 12.45
N ALA A 261 14.39 13.98 11.82
CA ALA A 261 14.63 14.05 10.37
C ALA A 261 13.72 13.12 9.58
N VAL A 262 13.12 12.11 10.22
CA VAL A 262 12.20 11.17 9.58
C VAL A 262 10.98 11.90 9.04
N GLN A 263 10.53 12.96 9.73
CA GLN A 263 9.41 13.82 9.31
C GLN A 263 9.80 14.67 8.09
N ALA A 264 9.73 14.07 6.90
CA ALA A 264 10.10 14.72 5.64
C ALA A 264 8.88 15.19 4.81
N ASP A 265 8.99 16.38 4.23
CA ASP A 265 8.02 16.92 3.27
C ASP A 265 7.99 16.12 1.95
N THR A 266 9.06 15.39 1.66
CA THR A 266 9.20 14.51 0.49
C THR A 266 8.57 13.14 0.68
N ALA A 267 8.02 12.81 1.86
CA ALA A 267 7.39 11.52 2.12
C ALA A 267 6.28 11.22 1.09
N TYR A 268 6.34 10.04 0.48
CA TYR A 268 5.48 9.58 -0.61
C TYR A 268 4.74 8.29 -0.25
N LEU A 269 5.45 7.29 0.29
CA LEU A 269 4.86 6.09 0.88
C LEU A 269 5.22 6.01 2.37
N LEU A 270 4.27 5.61 3.21
CA LEU A 270 4.46 5.37 4.64
C LEU A 270 4.13 3.90 4.95
N PHE A 271 5.05 3.20 5.60
CA PHE A 271 4.90 1.81 6.02
C PHE A 271 4.76 1.76 7.54
N TYR A 272 3.63 1.22 7.99
CA TYR A 272 3.18 1.19 9.39
C TYR A 272 2.89 -0.24 9.84
#